data_AF-A0A2U9AVF5-F1
#
_entry.id   AF-A0A2U9AVF5-F1
#
_cell.length_a   1.000
_cell.length_b   1.000
_cell.length_c   1.000
_cell.angle_alpha   90.00
_cell.angle_beta   90.00
_cell.angle_gamma   90.00
#
_symmetry.space_group_name_H-M   'P 1'
#
loop_
_entity.id
_entity.type
_entity.pdbx_description
1 polymer ?
#
loop_
_entity_poly.entity_id
_entity_poly.type
_entity_poly.pdbx_seq_one_letter_code
_entity_poly.pdbx_strand_id
1 'polypeptide(L)' 'MSALYGFYKQATVGDVNIDRPGFLDFIGRGKWDAWNEKKGMSKEDAMAAYVDVVEKLKEKYGMETQ' A
#
# COMPACT_ATOMS: atom_id res chain seq x y z
N MET A 1 -3.61 -6.03 4.48
CA MET A 1 -2.46 -5.21 4.96
C MET A 1 -1.52 -4.82 3.83
N SER A 2 -1.18 -5.71 2.89
CA SER A 2 -0.24 -5.42 1.79
C SER A 2 -0.67 -4.26 0.88
N ALA A 3 -1.96 -4.17 0.53
CA ALA A 3 -2.47 -3.07 -0.32
C ALA A 3 -2.33 -1.68 0.34
N LEU A 4 -2.64 -1.56 1.64
CA LEU A 4 -2.44 -0.32 2.41
C LEU A 4 -0.97 0.09 2.42
N TYR A 5 -0.06 -0.88 2.60
CA TYR A 5 1.38 -0.62 2.54
C TYR A 5 1.80 -0.11 1.16
N GLY A 6 1.31 -0.72 0.07
CA GLY A 6 1.60 -0.31 -1.29
C GLY A 6 1.16 1.13 -1.58
N PHE A 7 -0.10 1.46 -1.26
CA PHE A 7 -0.62 2.83 -1.43
C PHE A 7 0.11 3.83 -0.53
N TYR A 8 0.40 3.48 0.73
CA TYR A 8 1.15 4.33 1.65
C TYR A 8 2.55 4.66 1.10
N LYS A 9 3.27 3.65 0.59
CA LYS A 9 4.61 3.84 0.01
C LYS A 9 4.55 4.67 -1.27
N GLN A 10 3.60 4.42 -2.16
CA GLN A 10 3.41 5.22 -3.37
C GLN A 10 3.05 6.68 -3.05
N ALA A 11 2.16 6.91 -2.10
CA ALA A 11 1.75 8.24 -1.66
C ALA A 11 2.90 9.06 -1.04
N THR A 12 3.78 8.42 -0.27
CA THR A 12 4.84 9.11 0.47
C THR A 12 6.13 9.23 -0.35
N VAL A 13 6.58 8.12 -0.94
CA VAL A 13 7.84 8.03 -1.67
C VAL A 13 7.64 8.26 -3.17
N GLY A 14 6.56 7.75 -3.74
CA GLY A 14 6.37 7.61 -5.19
C GLY A 14 6.74 6.20 -5.63
N ASP A 15 7.14 6.04 -6.89
CA ASP A 15 7.51 4.75 -7.47
C ASP A 15 8.58 4.01 -6.64
N VAL A 16 8.47 2.68 -6.61
CA VAL A 16 9.44 1.81 -5.95
C VAL A 16 10.86 2.07 -6.49
N ASN A 17 11.78 2.31 -5.56
CA ASN A 17 13.15 2.76 -5.84
C ASN A 17 14.23 1.91 -5.14
N ILE A 18 13.84 0.72 -4.68
CA ILE A 18 14.72 -0.27 -4.05
C ILE A 18 14.62 -1.58 -4.81
N ASP A 19 15.67 -2.39 -4.73
CA ASP A 19 15.66 -3.72 -5.32
C ASP A 19 14.66 -4.65 -4.63
N ARG A 20 14.16 -5.63 -5.40
CA ARG A 20 13.23 -6.63 -4.88
C ARG A 20 13.96 -7.54 -3.88
N PRO A 21 13.46 -7.72 -2.65
CA PRO A 21 14.04 -8.61 -1.67
C PRO A 21 14.16 -10.06 -2.17
N GLY A 22 15.15 -10.78 -1.62
CA GLY A 22 15.44 -12.17 -1.98
C GLY A 22 14.28 -13.12 -1.69
N PHE A 23 14.26 -14.28 -2.37
CA PHE A 23 13.14 -15.23 -2.32
C PHE A 23 12.79 -15.74 -0.91
N LEU A 24 13.77 -15.79 0.00
CA LEU A 24 13.58 -16.25 1.37
C LEU A 24 12.95 -15.19 2.30
N ASP A 25 12.95 -13.91 1.90
CA ASP A 25 12.28 -12.82 2.62
C ASP A 25 10.86 -12.64 2.11
N PHE A 26 9.96 -13.54 2.49
CA PHE A 26 8.56 -13.52 2.05
C PHE A 26 7.83 -12.23 2.44
N ILE A 27 8.16 -11.66 3.61
CA ILE A 27 7.50 -10.44 4.11
C ILE A 27 7.99 -9.22 3.33
N GLY A 28 9.31 -9.06 3.20
CA GLY A 28 9.89 -7.97 2.43
C GLY A 28 9.47 -8.03 0.96
N ARG A 29 9.48 -9.24 0.37
CA ARG A 29 9.02 -9.46 -1.01
C ARG A 29 7.54 -9.11 -1.18
N GLY A 30 6.67 -9.53 -0.26
CA GLY A 30 5.24 -9.18 -0.32
C GLY A 30 4.97 -7.68 -0.19
N LYS A 31 5.74 -6.99 0.66
CA LYS A 31 5.70 -5.52 0.79
C LYS A 31 6.19 -4.82 -0.49
N TRP A 32 7.31 -5.28 -1.03
CA TRP A 32 7.87 -4.75 -2.27
C TRP A 32 6.90 -4.95 -3.44
N ASP A 33 6.34 -6.15 -3.59
CA ASP A 33 5.41 -6.49 -4.67
C ASP A 33 4.18 -5.58 -4.61
N ALA A 34 3.59 -5.39 -3.42
CA ALA A 34 2.45 -4.50 -3.24
C ALA A 34 2.75 -3.02 -3.54
N TRP A 35 3.98 -2.56 -3.32
CA TRP A 35 4.40 -1.20 -3.70
C TRP A 35 4.65 -1.10 -5.22
N ASN A 36 5.36 -2.07 -5.79
CA ASN A 36 5.65 -2.12 -7.22
C ASN A 36 4.38 -2.19 -8.08
N GLU A 37 3.32 -2.85 -7.61
CA GLU A 37 2.00 -2.86 -8.26
C GLU A 37 1.35 -1.48 -8.40
N LYS A 38 1.80 -0.47 -7.64
CA LYS A 38 1.27 0.91 -7.68
C LYS A 38 2.17 1.86 -8.47
N LYS A 39 3.24 1.36 -9.09
CA LYS A 39 4.16 2.15 -9.89
C LYS A 39 3.42 2.92 -11.00
N GLY A 40 3.79 4.18 -11.20
CA GLY A 40 3.17 5.09 -12.17
C GLY A 40 1.91 5.81 -11.67
N MET A 41 1.38 5.44 -10.50
CA MET A 41 0.28 6.18 -9.86
C MET A 41 0.81 7.48 -9.25
N SER A 42 0.06 8.57 -9.38
CA SER A 42 0.41 9.83 -8.71
C SER A 42 0.34 9.69 -7.19
N LYS A 43 1.01 10.59 -6.46
CA LYS A 43 0.96 10.56 -4.99
C LYS A 43 -0.45 10.87 -4.49
N GLU A 44 -1.13 11.79 -5.15
CA GLU A 44 -2.49 12.22 -4.86
C GLU A 44 -3.48 11.07 -5.05
N ASP A 45 -3.40 10.36 -6.18
CA ASP A 45 -4.26 9.19 -6.43
C ASP A 45 -4.00 8.06 -5.44
N ALA A 46 -2.73 7.85 -5.06
CA ALA A 46 -2.37 6.85 -4.07
C ALA A 46 -2.91 7.19 -2.67
N MET A 47 -2.95 8.47 -2.28
CA MET A 47 -3.57 8.92 -1.03
C MET A 47 -5.09 8.69 -1.06
N ALA A 48 -5.76 9.08 -2.15
CA ALA A 48 -7.20 8.86 -2.29
C ALA A 48 -7.56 7.37 -2.22
N ALA A 49 -6.80 6.52 -2.92
CA ALA A 49 -6.99 5.07 -2.88
C ALA A 49 -6.71 4.47 -1.48
N TYR A 50 -5.74 5.01 -0.74
CA TYR A 50 -5.49 4.61 0.64
C TYR A 50 -6.72 4.88 1.53
N VAL A 51 -7.32 6.07 1.42
CA VAL A 51 -8.51 6.46 2.20
C VAL A 51 -9.69 5.53 1.88
N ASP A 52 -9.98 5.29 0.60
CA ASP A 52 -11.06 4.38 0.15
C ASP A 52 -10.88 2.96 0.72
N VAL A 53 -9.66 2.45 0.74
CA VAL A 53 -9.36 1.14 1.35
C VAL A 53 -9.59 1.16 2.87
N VAL A 54 -9.20 2.22 3.56
CA VAL A 54 -9.43 2.37 5.01
C VAL A 54 -10.93 2.46 5.31
N GLU A 55 -11.69 3.22 4.53
CA GLU A 55 -13.15 3.34 4.68
C GLU A 55 -13.85 2.00 4.50
N LYS A 56 -13.52 1.25 3.44
CA LYS A 56 -14.03 -0.11 3.22
C LYS A 56 -13.68 -1.07 4.36
N LEU A 57 -12.50 -0.91 4.96
CA LEU A 57 -12.10 -1.71 6.12
C LEU A 57 -12.88 -1.32 7.37
N LYS A 58 -13.15 -0.02 7.59
CA LYS A 58 -14.00 0.43 8.70
C LYS A 58 -15.41 -0.16 8.59
N GLU A 59 -16.00 -0.12 7.40
CA GLU A 59 -17.31 -0.74 7.14
C GLU A 59 -17.29 -2.25 7.37
N LYS A 60 -16.28 -2.94 6.83
CA LYS A 60 -16.18 -4.40 6.92
C LYS A 60 -15.99 -4.91 8.35
N TYR A 61 -15.26 -4.15 9.19
CA TYR A 61 -14.92 -4.57 10.54
C TYR A 61 -15.68 -3.81 11.63
N GLY A 62 -16.63 -2.94 11.27
CA GLY A 62 -17.44 -2.18 12.22
C GLY A 62 -16.61 -1.33 13.19
N MET A 63 -15.46 -0.81 12.75
CA MET A 63 -14.62 0.05 13.58
C MET A 63 -15.21 1.46 13.64
N GLU A 64 -16.23 1.63 14.49
CA GLU A 64 -16.66 2.94 14.96
C GLU A 64 -15.51 3.57 15.74
N THR A 65 -14.92 4.64 15.21
CA THR A 65 -14.09 5.53 16.02
C THR A 65 -15.04 6.30 16.93
N GLN A 66 -15.02 5.97 18.22
CA GLN A 66 -15.67 6.74 19.29
C GLN A 66 -15.20 8.19 19.30
#